data_AF-A0AA95RZH7-F1
#
_entry.id   AF-A0AA95RZH7-F1
#
_cell.length_a   1.000
_cell.length_b   1.000
_cell.length_c   1.000
_cell.angle_alpha   90.00
_cell.angle_beta   90.00
_cell.angle_gamma   90.00
#
_symmetry.space_group_name_H-M   'P 1'
#
loop_
_entity.id
_entity.type
_entity.pdbx_description
1 polymer ?
#
loop_
_entity_poly.entity_id
_entity_poly.type
_entity_poly.pdbx_seq_one_letter_code
_entity_poly.pdbx_strand_id
1 'polypeptide(L)'
;MKVKNIYNKRSKYTGPIFVMMEGIDVDITQSMARIVVNGKDLPFNSVRTSVWNQGPVNDLIVSTNLRVEELYQFMWSQVPVMLAMYFLQGADLMRFARINGINQRVTGEYIYHFTWG
;
A
#
# COMPACT_ATOMS: atom_id res chain seq x y z
N MET A 1 6.08 -28.50 -31.21
CA MET A 1 6.52 -28.55 -29.81
C MET A 1 5.32 -28.21 -28.93
N LYS A 2 4.83 -29.14 -28.12
CA LYS A 2 3.57 -29.03 -27.37
C LYS A 2 3.90 -28.70 -25.91
N VAL A 3 3.70 -27.47 -25.48
CA VAL A 3 3.98 -27.05 -24.10
C VAL A 3 2.76 -27.35 -23.24
N LYS A 4 2.90 -28.31 -22.32
CA LYS A 4 1.88 -28.62 -21.30
C LYS A 4 1.91 -27.54 -20.23
N ASN A 5 0.80 -26.83 -20.05
CA ASN A 5 0.62 -25.89 -18.96
C ASN A 5 0.12 -26.66 -17.72
N ILE A 6 0.97 -26.79 -16.70
CA ILE A 6 0.70 -27.60 -15.49
C ILE A 6 0.48 -26.66 -14.30
N TYR A 7 -0.66 -25.98 -14.25
CA TYR A 7 -1.11 -25.32 -13.03
C TYR A 7 -2.61 -25.53 -12.84
N ASN A 8 -2.95 -26.74 -12.39
CA ASN A 8 -4.26 -27.02 -11.82
C ASN A 8 -4.06 -27.69 -10.47
N LYS A 9 -4.03 -26.87 -9.41
CA LYS A 9 -4.21 -27.34 -8.04
C LYS A 9 -5.24 -26.45 -7.35
N ARG A 10 -6.47 -26.98 -7.27
CA ARG A 10 -7.62 -26.39 -6.56
C ARG A 10 -7.26 -26.07 -5.11
N SER A 11 -7.47 -24.83 -4.68
CA SER A 11 -7.54 -24.46 -3.26
C SER A 11 -9.01 -24.53 -2.80
N LYS A 12 -9.25 -25.25 -1.68
CA LYS A 12 -10.58 -25.57 -1.11
C LYS A 12 -10.95 -24.64 0.06
N TYR A 13 -10.97 -23.32 -0.14
CA TYR A 13 -11.41 -22.39 0.90
C TYR A 13 -12.29 -21.29 0.30
N THR A 14 -13.60 -21.39 0.56
CA THR A 14 -14.63 -20.41 0.19
C THR A 14 -14.63 -19.25 1.19
N GLY A 15 -13.66 -18.35 1.05
CA GLY A 15 -13.77 -16.94 1.46
C GLY A 15 -13.75 -16.06 0.21
N PRO A 16 -14.07 -14.75 0.29
CA PRO A 16 -13.93 -13.87 -0.86
C PRO A 16 -12.47 -13.90 -1.35
N ILE A 17 -12.27 -14.44 -2.56
CA ILE A 17 -10.98 -14.39 -3.24
C ILE A 17 -10.87 -12.98 -3.83
N PHE A 18 -10.12 -12.11 -3.15
CA PHE A 18 -9.67 -10.87 -3.77
C PHE A 18 -8.59 -11.22 -4.80
N VAL A 19 -8.95 -11.25 -6.08
CA VAL A 19 -8.01 -11.36 -7.18
C VAL A 19 -7.35 -9.99 -7.35
N MET A 20 -6.18 -9.82 -6.75
CA MET A 20 -5.31 -8.67 -7.06
C MET A 20 -4.78 -8.91 -8.48
N MET A 21 -5.25 -8.15 -9.47
CA MET A 21 -4.56 -8.09 -10.76
C MET A 21 -3.13 -7.62 -10.47
N GLU A 22 -2.12 -8.33 -10.98
CA GLU A 22 -0.71 -7.92 -10.87
C GLU A 22 -0.50 -6.61 -11.65
N GLY A 23 -0.86 -5.49 -11.02
CA GLY A 23 -0.27 -4.20 -11.32
C GLY A 23 1.23 -4.30 -11.05
N ILE A 24 2.04 -3.67 -11.89
CA ILE A 24 3.48 -3.59 -11.68
C ILE A 24 3.70 -2.91 -10.33
N ASP A 25 4.24 -3.63 -9.34
CA ASP A 25 4.62 -3.03 -8.05
C ASP A 25 5.80 -2.07 -8.28
N VAL A 26 5.50 -0.78 -8.39
CA VAL A 26 6.49 0.27 -8.66
C VAL A 26 7.07 0.75 -7.35
N ASP A 27 8.36 0.52 -7.14
CA ASP A 27 9.10 1.08 -6.02
C ASP A 27 9.40 2.57 -6.25
N ILE A 28 8.83 3.42 -5.40
CA ILE A 28 8.97 4.88 -5.47
C ILE A 28 9.74 5.44 -4.28
N THR A 29 10.37 4.59 -3.46
CA THR A 29 11.03 4.99 -2.22
C THR A 29 12.01 6.14 -2.42
N GLN A 30 12.84 6.08 -3.47
CA GLN A 30 13.85 7.09 -3.78
C GLN A 30 13.27 8.41 -4.30
N SER A 31 11.98 8.46 -4.64
CA SER A 31 11.30 9.69 -5.06
C SER A 31 10.59 10.38 -3.89
N MET A 32 10.41 9.69 -2.77
CA MET A 32 9.65 10.17 -1.62
C MET A 32 10.53 10.94 -0.65
N ALA A 33 10.08 12.14 -0.25
CA ALA A 33 10.68 12.92 0.80
C ALA A 33 9.99 12.66 2.14
N ARG A 34 8.65 12.61 2.14
CA ARG A 34 7.84 12.55 3.36
C ARG A 34 6.45 11.98 3.07
N ILE A 35 5.90 11.23 4.03
CA ILE A 35 4.50 10.80 4.05
C ILE A 35 3.86 11.32 5.34
N VAL A 36 2.68 11.91 5.20
CA VAL A 36 1.90 12.44 6.32
C VAL A 36 0.50 11.85 6.28
N VAL A 37 0.05 11.28 7.39
CA VAL A 37 -1.30 10.73 7.57
C VAL A 37 -2.03 11.54 8.63
N ASN A 38 -3.16 12.16 8.29
CA ASN A 38 -3.94 13.03 9.19
C ASN A 38 -3.08 14.09 9.90
N GLY A 39 -2.12 14.68 9.18
CA GLY A 39 -1.22 15.70 9.73
C GLY A 39 -0.04 15.16 10.57
N LYS A 40 0.09 13.84 10.71
CA LYS A 40 1.20 13.19 11.44
C LYS A 40 2.16 12.49 10.48
N ASP A 41 3.45 12.58 10.78
CA ASP A 41 4.47 11.93 9.97
C ASP A 41 4.42 10.41 10.10
N LEU A 42 4.43 9.75 8.95
CA LEU A 42 4.63 8.32 8.84
C LEU A 42 6.03 8.09 8.25
N PRO A 43 7.05 7.78 9.08
CA PRO A 43 8.35 7.41 8.54
C PRO A 43 8.22 6.08 7.77
N PHE A 44 9.06 5.91 6.75
CA PHE A 44 9.01 4.75 5.87
C PHE A 44 10.41 4.20 5.58
N ASN A 45 10.50 2.89 5.44
CA ASN A 45 11.66 2.18 4.90
C ASN A 45 11.51 2.00 3.38
N SER A 46 10.29 1.76 2.91
CA SER A 46 9.98 1.61 1.48
C SER A 46 8.57 2.08 1.17
N VAL A 47 8.37 2.60 -0.04
CA VAL A 47 7.09 3.07 -0.55
C VAL A 47 6.88 2.53 -1.95
N ARG A 48 5.72 1.93 -2.20
CA ARG A 48 5.37 1.34 -3.49
C ARG A 48 3.94 1.65 -3.90
N THR A 49 3.64 1.47 -5.18
CA THR A 49 2.27 1.54 -5.73
C THR A 49 2.09 0.55 -6.87
N SER A 50 0.88 0.06 -7.08
CA SER A 50 0.55 -0.90 -8.14
C SER A 50 0.55 -0.30 -9.54
N VAL A 51 0.39 1.02 -9.66
CA VAL A 51 0.35 1.72 -10.95
C VAL A 51 0.91 3.13 -10.79
N TRP A 52 1.97 3.43 -11.55
CA TRP A 52 2.57 4.75 -11.63
C TRP A 52 2.33 5.39 -13.00
N ASN A 53 1.62 6.51 -13.03
CA ASN A 53 1.49 7.34 -14.22
C ASN A 53 2.11 8.73 -13.95
N GLN A 54 1.29 9.70 -13.55
CA GLN A 54 1.73 11.02 -13.07
C GLN A 54 1.73 11.10 -11.53
N GLY A 55 1.85 9.94 -10.88
CA GLY A 55 1.62 9.73 -9.45
C GLY A 55 1.00 8.36 -9.19
N PRO A 56 0.83 7.96 -7.91
CA PRO A 56 0.18 6.71 -7.53
C PRO A 56 -1.31 6.76 -7.88
N VAL A 57 -1.78 5.76 -8.62
CA VAL A 57 -3.14 5.80 -9.20
C VAL A 57 -4.18 5.12 -8.29
N ASN A 58 -3.85 3.94 -7.76
CA ASN A 58 -4.79 3.04 -7.09
C ASN A 58 -4.54 2.86 -5.60
N ASP A 59 -3.27 2.78 -5.22
CA ASP A 59 -2.86 2.48 -3.86
C ASP A 59 -1.54 3.15 -3.49
N LEU A 60 -1.20 3.04 -2.21
CA LEU A 60 0.13 3.26 -1.68
C LEU A 60 0.43 2.16 -0.66
N ILE A 61 1.57 1.50 -0.80
CA ILE A 61 2.04 0.49 0.14
C ILE A 61 3.27 1.05 0.85
N VAL A 62 3.18 1.21 2.17
CA VAL A 62 4.24 1.82 2.98
C VAL A 62 4.76 0.81 3.99
N SER A 63 6.05 0.49 3.94
CA SER A 63 6.74 -0.29 4.97
C SER A 63 7.42 0.64 5.97
N THR A 64 7.36 0.33 7.26
CA THR A 64 8.05 1.08 8.32
C THR A 64 8.35 0.19 9.52
N ASN A 65 9.32 0.59 10.34
CA ASN A 65 9.59 -0.08 11.61
C ASN A 65 8.70 0.44 12.75
N LEU A 66 7.90 1.48 12.52
CA LEU A 66 7.05 2.07 13.54
C LEU A 66 5.62 1.54 13.46
N ARG A 67 5.14 1.02 14.60
CA ARG A 67 3.73 0.74 14.79
C ARG A 67 2.98 2.02 15.12
N VAL A 68 2.03 2.39 14.29
CA VAL A 68 1.11 3.52 14.53
C VAL A 68 -0.28 2.99 14.89
N GLU A 69 -0.62 3.00 16.19
CA GLU A 69 -1.88 2.42 16.70
C GLU A 69 -3.14 3.09 16.12
N GLU A 70 -3.09 4.40 15.87
CA GLU A 70 -4.22 5.13 15.28
C GLU A 70 -4.61 4.59 13.90
N LEU A 71 -3.63 4.14 13.11
CA LEU A 71 -3.89 3.57 11.79
C LEU A 71 -4.66 2.24 11.87
N TYR A 72 -4.51 1.47 12.95
CA TYR A 72 -5.34 0.29 13.17
C TYR A 72 -6.80 0.65 13.42
N GLN A 73 -7.06 1.74 14.16
CA GLN A 73 -8.44 2.21 14.38
C GLN A 73 -9.08 2.73 13.09
N PHE A 74 -8.32 3.46 12.26
CA PHE A 74 -8.79 3.87 10.94
C PHE A 74 -9.03 2.71 9.99
N MET A 75 -8.19 1.66 10.05
CA MET A 75 -8.42 0.41 9.31
C MET A 75 -9.73 -0.26 9.73
N TRP A 76 -9.99 -0.42 11.03
CA TRP A 76 -11.23 -1.07 11.47
C TRP A 76 -12.49 -0.24 11.20
N SER A 77 -12.41 1.07 11.36
CA SER A 77 -13.55 1.97 11.14
C SER A 77 -13.81 2.26 9.66
N GLN A 78 -12.85 1.99 8.76
CA GLN A 78 -12.92 2.31 7.33
C GLN A 78 -13.15 3.81 7.05
N VAL A 79 -12.88 4.67 8.04
CA VAL A 79 -12.95 6.12 7.90
C VAL A 79 -11.76 6.58 7.05
N PRO A 80 -12.00 7.40 5.99
CA PRO A 80 -10.91 7.91 5.18
C PRO A 80 -9.95 8.78 6.00
N VAL A 81 -8.65 8.60 5.77
CA VAL A 81 -7.58 9.44 6.31
C VAL A 81 -7.06 10.36 5.21
N MET A 82 -6.65 11.57 5.59
CA MET A 82 -5.94 12.47 4.69
C MET A 82 -4.50 12.00 4.57
N LEU A 83 -4.10 11.58 3.37
CA LEU A 83 -2.73 11.18 3.05
C LEU A 83 -2.07 12.26 2.20
N ALA A 84 -0.95 12.80 2.67
CA ALA A 84 -0.12 13.73 1.93
C ALA A 84 1.25 13.10 1.65
N MET A 85 1.64 13.12 0.38
CA MET A 85 2.89 12.59 -0.15
C MET A 85 3.70 13.75 -0.70
N TYR A 86 4.91 13.92 -0.18
CA TYR A 86 5.84 14.94 -0.63
C TYR A 86 6.96 14.25 -1.39
N PHE A 87 7.16 14.64 -2.64
CA PHE A 87 8.20 14.08 -3.49
C PHE A 87 9.45 14.97 -3.47
N LEU A 88 10.63 14.37 -3.59
CA LEU A 88 11.91 15.10 -3.61
C LEU A 88 12.01 16.11 -4.76
N GLN A 89 11.26 15.88 -5.84
CA GLN A 89 11.22 16.77 -7.01
C GLN A 89 10.27 17.97 -6.81
N GLY A 90 9.64 18.12 -5.63
CA GLY A 90 8.81 19.26 -5.27
C GLY A 90 7.34 19.18 -5.75
N ALA A 91 6.95 18.07 -6.40
CA ALA A 91 5.54 17.76 -6.57
C ALA A 91 4.99 17.20 -5.26
N ASP A 92 3.76 17.58 -4.90
CA ASP A 92 3.06 17.05 -3.73
C ASP A 92 1.72 16.47 -4.16
N LEU A 93 1.29 15.39 -3.51
CA LEU A 93 -0.03 14.81 -3.70
C LEU A 93 -0.76 14.68 -2.37
N MET A 94 -1.97 15.24 -2.29
CA MET A 94 -2.85 15.11 -1.14
C MET A 94 -4.15 14.45 -1.55
N ARG A 95 -4.52 13.35 -0.88
CA ARG A 95 -5.73 12.60 -1.20
C ARG A 95 -6.29 11.89 0.02
N PHE A 96 -7.61 11.71 0.05
CA PHE A 96 -8.24 10.82 1.02
C PHE A 96 -8.02 9.35 0.62
N ALA A 97 -7.59 8.55 1.58
CA ALA A 97 -7.35 7.12 1.42
C ALA A 97 -8.02 6.33 2.55
N ARG A 98 -8.37 5.08 2.29
CA ARG A 98 -8.69 4.11 3.34
C ARG A 98 -7.48 3.21 3.58
N ILE A 99 -7.40 2.67 4.79
CA ILE A 99 -6.40 1.67 5.15
C ILE A 99 -7.06 0.32 4.97
N ASN A 100 -6.72 -0.35 3.87
CA ASN A 100 -7.33 -1.62 3.48
C ASN A 100 -6.70 -2.82 4.21
N GLY A 101 -5.50 -2.64 4.77
CA GLY A 101 -4.84 -3.66 5.56
C GLY A 101 -3.55 -3.18 6.20
N ILE A 102 -3.20 -3.81 7.32
CA ILE A 102 -1.92 -3.63 8.01
C ILE A 102 -1.34 -5.02 8.25
N ASN A 103 -0.17 -5.28 7.67
CA ASN A 103 0.54 -6.55 7.84
C ASN A 103 1.81 -6.32 8.65
N GLN A 104 2.19 -7.28 9.48
CA GLN A 104 3.49 -7.28 10.16
C GLN A 104 4.37 -8.38 9.57
N ARG A 105 5.57 -8.02 9.14
CA ARG A 105 6.58 -8.97 8.69
C ARG A 105 7.25 -9.63 9.89
N VAL A 106 7.79 -10.82 9.67
CA VAL A 106 8.60 -11.55 10.66
C VAL A 106 9.84 -10.75 11.09
N THR A 107 10.35 -9.88 10.21
CA THR A 107 11.46 -8.95 10.49
C THR A 107 11.09 -7.79 11.42
N GLY A 108 9.81 -7.62 11.77
CA GLY A 108 9.31 -6.55 12.62
C GLY A 108 8.77 -5.33 11.86
N GLU A 109 8.89 -5.29 10.53
CA GLU A 109 8.34 -4.20 9.72
C GLU A 109 6.80 -4.26 9.66
N TYR A 110 6.16 -3.09 9.72
CA TYR A 110 4.74 -2.88 9.50
C TYR A 110 4.51 -2.39 8.08
N ILE A 111 3.61 -3.06 7.36
CA ILE A 111 3.20 -2.72 6.00
C ILE A 111 1.78 -2.18 6.03
N TYR A 112 1.63 -0.90 5.67
CA TYR A 112 0.36 -0.22 5.56
C TYR A 112 -0.10 -0.18 4.10
N HIS A 113 -1.32 -0.65 3.84
CA HIS A 113 -1.93 -0.63 2.51
C HIS A 113 -3.00 0.44 2.46
N PHE A 114 -2.71 1.54 1.76
CA PHE A 114 -3.64 2.63 1.50
C PHE A 114 -4.28 2.44 0.13
N THR A 115 -5.59 2.67 0.02
CA THR A 115 -6.31 2.68 -1.25
C THR A 115 -7.14 3.94 -1.39
N TRP A 116 -7.23 4.46 -2.61
CA TRP A 116 -8.11 5.59 -2.92
C TRP A 116 -9.45 5.07 -3.42
N GLY A 117 -10.56 5.72 -3.03
CA GLY A 117 -11.89 5.39 -3.53
C GLY A 117 -12.68 4.48 -2.61
#